data_AF-A0A349Y5G2-F1
#
_entry.id   AF-A0A349Y5G2-F1
#
_cell.length_a   1.000
_cell.length_b   1.000
_cell.length_c   1.000
_cell.angle_alpha   90.00
_cell.angle_beta   90.00
_cell.angle_gamma   90.00
#
_symmetry.space_group_name_H-M   'P 1'
#
loop_
_entity.id
_entity.type
_entity.pdbx_description
1 polymer ?
#
loop_
_entity_poly.entity_id
_entity_poly.type
_entity_poly.pdbx_seq_one_letter_code
_entity_poly.pdbx_strand_id
1 'polypeptide(L)'
;MIALRYVVLVSGALLAACGADNALTLKLEDVQFFKAQQSRPGELLLSGLAFHSALAVERIDSVRQEDAIQVNVMLVPAKAGMSGSFTYALPLDDKVDRVTFGDAETLVWRRDGGVVRRP
;
A
#
# COMPACT_ATOMS: atom_id res chain seq x y z
N MET A 1 41.06 -49.63 20.57
CA MET A 1 40.40 -50.62 19.70
C MET A 1 38.91 -50.59 19.97
N ILE A 2 38.10 -50.39 18.92
CA ILE A 2 36.67 -50.76 18.75
C ILE A 2 35.70 -50.09 19.76
N ALA A 3 35.12 -48.94 19.41
CA ALA A 3 33.89 -48.75 18.63
C ALA A 3 32.66 -48.61 19.53
N LEU A 4 31.97 -47.47 19.48
CA LEU A 4 30.54 -47.46 19.13
C LEU A 4 30.04 -46.04 18.85
N ARG A 5 29.33 -45.96 17.73
CA ARG A 5 28.62 -44.84 17.15
C ARG A 5 27.55 -44.29 18.11
N TYR A 6 27.52 -42.99 18.35
CA TYR A 6 26.26 -42.27 18.55
C TYR A 6 26.36 -40.89 17.89
N VAL A 7 25.99 -40.87 16.61
CA VAL A 7 25.50 -39.67 15.93
C VAL A 7 24.17 -39.33 16.58
N VAL A 8 24.10 -38.24 17.35
CA VAL A 8 22.82 -37.64 17.70
C VAL A 8 22.76 -36.28 17.02
N LEU A 9 22.19 -36.33 15.81
CA LEU A 9 21.54 -35.19 15.17
C LEU A 9 20.49 -34.65 16.14
N VAL A 10 20.73 -33.50 16.74
CA VAL A 10 19.63 -32.67 17.27
C VAL A 10 19.52 -31.46 16.37
N SER A 11 18.75 -31.64 15.32
CA SER A 11 18.18 -30.60 14.48
C SER A 11 17.27 -29.73 15.35
N GLY A 12 17.81 -28.68 15.95
CA GLY A 12 17.02 -27.60 16.55
C GLY A 12 16.42 -26.75 15.44
N ALA A 13 15.26 -27.17 14.92
CA ALA A 13 14.53 -26.45 13.90
C ALA A 13 14.20 -25.02 14.37
N LEU A 14 14.66 -24.04 13.59
CA LEU A 14 14.23 -22.66 13.68
C LEU A 14 12.70 -22.59 13.51
N LEU A 15 11.99 -22.21 14.57
CA LEU A 15 10.68 -21.60 14.44
C LEU A 15 10.86 -20.08 14.48
N ALA A 16 11.49 -19.54 13.44
CA ALA A 16 11.26 -18.16 13.08
C ALA A 16 9.85 -18.10 12.50
N ALA A 17 8.86 -17.91 13.37
CA ALA A 17 7.53 -17.52 12.95
C ALA A 17 7.63 -16.11 12.35
N CYS A 18 8.00 -16.02 11.07
CA CYS A 18 7.67 -14.87 10.26
C CYS A 18 6.15 -14.83 10.17
N GLY A 19 5.51 -14.10 11.08
CA GLY A 19 4.18 -13.56 10.84
C GLY A 19 4.31 -12.60 9.67
N ALA A 20 4.15 -13.11 8.46
CA ALA A 20 3.96 -12.26 7.29
C ALA A 20 2.64 -11.54 7.51
N ASP A 21 2.70 -10.23 7.74
CA ASP A 21 1.53 -9.37 7.74
C ASP A 21 0.78 -9.62 6.43
N ASN A 22 -0.40 -10.21 6.50
CA ASN A 22 -1.22 -10.57 5.33
C ASN A 22 -1.86 -9.34 4.64
N ALA A 23 -1.33 -8.15 4.90
CA ALA A 23 -1.88 -6.92 4.39
C ALA A 23 -1.32 -6.67 2.98
N LEU A 24 -2.21 -6.64 2.00
CA LEU A 24 -1.86 -6.42 0.60
C LEU A 24 -1.95 -4.92 0.28
N THR A 25 -0.87 -4.32 -0.22
CA THR A 25 -0.93 -2.95 -0.75
C THR A 25 -1.66 -2.96 -2.10
N LEU A 26 -2.71 -2.15 -2.23
CA LEU A 26 -3.45 -1.98 -3.47
C LEU A 26 -2.56 -1.32 -4.53
N LYS A 27 -2.47 -1.95 -5.70
CA LYS A 27 -1.82 -1.37 -6.87
C LYS A 27 -2.78 -0.43 -7.59
N LEU A 28 -2.24 0.61 -8.23
CA LEU A 28 -3.09 1.56 -8.96
C LEU A 28 -3.88 0.84 -10.06
N GLU A 29 -3.25 -0.08 -10.82
CA GLU A 29 -3.88 -0.86 -11.91
C GLU A 29 -5.17 -1.59 -11.49
N ASP A 30 -5.23 -2.01 -10.22
CA ASP A 30 -6.38 -2.70 -9.60
C ASP A 30 -7.41 -1.73 -9.00
N VAL A 31 -7.29 -0.42 -9.23
CA VAL A 31 -8.28 0.58 -8.80
C VAL A 31 -9.22 0.91 -9.95
N GLN A 32 -10.52 0.67 -9.73
CA GLN A 32 -11.58 1.17 -10.60
C GLN A 32 -12.05 2.56 -10.18
N PHE A 33 -12.50 3.33 -11.17
CA PHE A 33 -12.99 4.70 -10.99
C PHE A 33 -12.02 5.62 -10.24
N PHE A 34 -10.72 5.37 -10.38
CA PHE A 34 -9.69 6.17 -9.72
C PHE A 34 -9.82 7.64 -10.10
N LYS A 35 -9.82 8.51 -9.10
CA LYS A 35 -9.81 9.95 -9.25
C LYS A 35 -8.78 10.56 -8.31
N ALA A 36 -7.93 11.40 -8.88
CA ALA A 36 -7.15 12.37 -8.12
C ALA A 36 -7.67 13.76 -8.50
N GLN A 37 -7.96 14.59 -7.52
CA GLN A 37 -8.49 15.94 -7.76
C GLN A 37 -8.03 16.89 -6.66
N GLN A 38 -7.72 18.12 -7.03
CA GLN A 38 -7.42 19.15 -6.05
C GLN A 38 -8.72 19.63 -5.41
N SER A 39 -8.92 19.29 -4.14
CA SER A 39 -10.14 19.61 -3.38
C SER A 39 -10.15 21.08 -2.94
N ARG A 40 -8.99 21.54 -2.47
CA ARG A 40 -8.72 22.91 -2.03
C ARG A 40 -7.22 23.21 -2.18
N PRO A 41 -6.79 24.48 -2.07
CA PRO A 41 -5.37 24.80 -2.06
C PRO A 41 -4.64 23.98 -0.99
N GLY A 42 -3.56 23.29 -1.38
CA GLY A 42 -2.80 22.43 -0.47
C GLY A 42 -3.47 21.10 -0.10
N GLU A 43 -4.48 20.62 -0.83
CA GLU A 43 -5.07 19.30 -0.59
C GLU A 43 -5.38 18.55 -1.90
N LEU A 44 -4.94 17.29 -1.96
CA LEU A 44 -5.24 16.35 -3.03
C LEU A 44 -6.21 15.29 -2.51
N LEU A 45 -7.39 15.19 -3.11
CA LEU A 45 -8.35 14.13 -2.84
C LEU A 45 -8.10 12.96 -3.80
N LEU A 46 -7.86 11.78 -3.23
CA LEU A 46 -7.72 10.52 -3.93
C LEU A 46 -8.95 9.65 -3.63
N SER A 47 -9.55 9.05 -4.64
CA SER A 47 -10.65 8.10 -4.44
C SER A 47 -10.67 7.01 -5.50
N GLY A 48 -11.33 5.90 -5.17
CA GLY A 48 -11.46 4.76 -6.07
C GLY A 48 -12.12 3.56 -5.40
N LEU A 49 -12.23 2.48 -6.17
CA LEU A 49 -12.74 1.19 -5.74
C LEU A 49 -11.66 0.13 -5.96
N ALA A 50 -11.24 -0.56 -4.89
CA ALA A 50 -10.37 -1.72 -5.01
C ALA A 50 -11.09 -2.83 -5.80
N PHE A 51 -10.55 -3.22 -6.95
CA PHE A 51 -11.17 -4.20 -7.84
C PHE A 51 -10.82 -5.64 -7.46
N HIS A 52 -11.11 -5.98 -6.20
CA HIS A 52 -10.90 -7.31 -5.63
C HIS A 52 -12.13 -7.66 -4.81
N SER A 53 -13.05 -8.48 -5.35
CA SER A 53 -14.34 -8.78 -4.72
C SER A 53 -14.24 -9.47 -3.36
N ALA A 54 -13.08 -10.06 -3.04
CA ALA A 54 -12.80 -10.71 -1.76
C ALA A 54 -12.04 -9.81 -0.76
N LEU A 55 -11.65 -8.59 -1.14
CA LEU A 55 -10.85 -7.69 -0.30
C LEU A 55 -11.59 -6.38 -0.03
N ALA A 56 -11.28 -5.79 1.13
CA ALA A 56 -11.77 -4.49 1.53
C ALA A 56 -10.62 -3.61 2.01
N VAL A 57 -10.82 -2.30 1.96
CA VAL A 57 -9.85 -1.32 2.45
C VAL A 57 -9.85 -1.37 3.98
N GLU A 58 -8.69 -1.67 4.55
CA GLU A 58 -8.48 -1.64 6.00
C GLU A 58 -8.08 -0.24 6.45
N ARG A 59 -7.06 0.32 5.79
CA ARG A 59 -6.49 1.63 6.12
C ARG A 59 -5.78 2.23 4.92
N ILE A 60 -5.47 3.51 5.03
CA ILE A 60 -4.73 4.28 4.04
C ILE A 60 -3.62 5.02 4.78
N ASP A 61 -2.39 4.75 4.37
CA ASP A 61 -1.19 5.34 4.94
C ASP A 61 -0.53 6.24 3.90
N SER A 62 0.16 7.28 4.34
CA SER A 62 1.03 8.08 3.48
C SER A 62 2.42 8.23 4.09
N VAL A 63 3.43 8.00 3.27
CA VAL A 63 4.84 8.06 3.66
C VAL A 63 5.48 9.21 2.90
N ARG A 64 6.05 10.15 3.65
CA ARG A 64 6.82 11.26 3.06
C ARG A 64 8.25 10.82 2.79
N GLN A 65 8.72 11.10 1.58
CA GLN A 65 10.09 10.93 1.15
C GLN A 65 10.58 12.26 0.59
N GLU A 66 11.19 13.13 1.42
CA GLU A 66 11.67 14.46 1.02
C GLU A 66 10.65 15.30 0.23
N ASP A 67 10.76 15.26 -1.11
CA ASP A 67 9.97 15.96 -2.13
C ASP A 67 8.72 15.19 -2.61
N ALA A 68 8.51 13.97 -2.09
CA ALA A 68 7.45 13.07 -2.53
C ALA A 68 6.59 12.58 -1.37
N ILE A 69 5.33 12.25 -1.67
CA ILE A 69 4.47 11.48 -0.78
C ILE A 69 4.02 10.22 -1.52
N GLN A 70 4.28 9.06 -0.92
CA GLN A 70 3.73 7.78 -1.36
C GLN A 70 2.46 7.47 -0.57
N VAL A 71 1.37 7.16 -1.28
CA VAL A 71 0.09 6.76 -0.67
C VAL A 71 -0.10 5.26 -0.85
N ASN A 72 -0.33 4.56 0.27
CA ASN A 72 -0.53 3.12 0.32
C ASN A 72 -1.93 2.81 0.86
N VAL A 73 -2.74 2.11 0.08
CA VAL A 73 -4.06 1.63 0.49
C VAL A 73 -3.93 0.15 0.84
N MET A 74 -4.13 -0.19 2.11
CA MET A 74 -3.96 -1.55 2.62
C MET A 74 -5.27 -2.32 2.54
N LEU A 75 -5.19 -3.55 2.03
CA LEU A 75 -6.31 -4.44 1.84
C LEU A 75 -6.26 -5.64 2.78
N VAL A 76 -7.43 -6.06 3.21
CA VAL A 76 -7.65 -7.28 4.00
C VAL A 76 -8.87 -8.05 3.48
N PRO A 77 -9.02 -9.35 3.79
CA PRO A 77 -10.22 -10.10 3.45
C PRO A 77 -11.51 -9.39 3.89
N ALA A 78 -12.44 -9.21 2.96
CA ALA A 78 -13.68 -8.49 3.20
C ALA A 78 -14.55 -9.20 4.25
N LYS A 79 -15.11 -8.42 5.17
CA LYS A 79 -16.09 -8.86 6.17
C LYS A 79 -17.37 -8.03 6.04
N ALA A 80 -18.45 -8.50 6.64
CA ALA A 80 -19.72 -7.78 6.67
C ALA A 80 -19.49 -6.34 7.17
N GLY A 81 -19.96 -5.35 6.39
CA GLY A 81 -19.82 -3.92 6.72
C GLY A 81 -18.54 -3.24 6.24
N MET A 82 -17.58 -3.97 5.65
CA MET A 82 -16.40 -3.35 5.04
C MET A 82 -16.64 -2.95 3.58
N SER A 83 -15.84 -2.02 3.07
CA SER A 83 -15.94 -1.51 1.70
C SER A 83 -14.60 -1.58 0.98
N GLY A 84 -14.63 -1.90 -0.31
CA GLY A 84 -13.49 -1.74 -1.20
C GLY A 84 -13.31 -0.29 -1.68
N SER A 85 -14.29 0.58 -1.47
CA SER A 85 -14.23 1.98 -1.85
C SER A 85 -13.41 2.79 -0.84
N PHE A 86 -12.61 3.73 -1.34
CA PHE A 86 -11.86 4.67 -0.51
C PHE A 86 -11.97 6.11 -1.01
N THR A 87 -11.83 7.03 -0.06
CA THR A 87 -11.63 8.46 -0.28
C THR A 87 -10.61 8.94 0.74
N TYR A 88 -9.57 9.62 0.29
CA TYR A 88 -8.45 10.07 1.11
C TYR A 88 -8.08 11.51 0.75
N ALA A 89 -8.12 12.40 1.74
CA ALA A 89 -7.69 13.78 1.60
C ALA A 89 -6.23 13.90 2.05
N LEU A 90 -5.32 14.04 1.09
CA LEU A 90 -3.90 14.18 1.33
C LEU A 90 -3.51 15.67 1.40
N PRO A 91 -3.01 16.16 2.55
CA PRO A 91 -2.45 17.51 2.62
C PRO A 91 -1.15 17.59 1.81
N LEU A 92 -1.02 18.66 1.02
CA LEU A 92 0.15 19.00 0.23
C LEU A 92 0.72 20.31 0.76
N ASP A 93 1.95 20.27 1.28
CA ASP A 93 2.70 21.49 1.59
C ASP A 93 3.49 21.97 0.37
N ASP A 94 4.26 23.05 0.53
CA ASP A 94 5.07 23.69 -0.51
C ASP A 94 6.31 22.89 -0.90
N LYS A 95 6.67 21.85 -0.14
CA LYS A 95 7.85 21.01 -0.36
C LYS A 95 7.54 19.71 -1.10
N VAL A 96 6.27 19.39 -1.35
CA VAL A 96 5.86 18.15 -2.07
C VAL A 96 5.74 18.41 -3.57
N ASP A 97 6.63 17.85 -4.37
CA ASP A 97 6.63 18.01 -5.83
C ASP A 97 5.90 16.88 -6.57
N ARG A 98 5.77 15.70 -5.93
CA ARG A 98 5.03 14.56 -6.51
C ARG A 98 4.29 13.72 -5.47
N VAL A 99 3.20 13.10 -5.91
CA VAL A 99 2.49 12.06 -5.16
C VAL A 99 2.46 10.77 -5.97
N THR A 100 2.80 9.66 -5.32
CA THR A 100 2.82 8.32 -5.90
C THR A 100 1.84 7.40 -5.17
N PHE A 101 1.43 6.30 -5.82
CA PHE A 101 0.45 5.36 -5.30
C PHE A 101 0.97 3.92 -5.32
N GLY A 102 0.82 3.24 -4.18
CA GLY A 102 1.18 1.84 -3.96
C GLY A 102 2.69 1.56 -4.01
N ASP A 103 3.05 0.28 -3.88
CA ASP A 103 4.45 -0.16 -3.83
C ASP A 103 5.20 0.05 -5.16
N ALA A 104 4.48 0.12 -6.28
CA ALA A 104 5.04 0.43 -7.59
C ALA A 104 5.31 1.94 -7.80
N GLU A 105 5.05 2.77 -6.77
CA GLU A 105 5.24 4.22 -6.79
C GLU A 105 4.66 4.90 -8.03
N THR A 106 3.45 4.47 -8.46
CA THR A 106 2.86 4.99 -9.68
C THR A 106 2.48 6.46 -9.49
N LEU A 107 3.01 7.34 -10.34
CA LEU A 107 2.79 8.78 -10.25
C LEU A 107 1.32 9.14 -10.50
N VAL A 108 0.69 9.85 -9.55
CA VAL A 108 -0.72 10.28 -9.64
C VAL A 108 -0.89 11.80 -9.64
N TRP A 109 0.11 12.55 -9.18
CA TRP A 109 0.09 14.01 -9.17
C TRP A 109 1.50 14.59 -9.17
N ARG A 110 1.66 15.76 -9.81
CA ARG A 110 2.85 16.61 -9.75
C ARG A 110 2.46 18.06 -9.48
N ARG A 111 3.35 18.83 -8.87
CA ARG A 111 3.14 20.26 -8.61
C ARG A 111 2.99 21.09 -9.90
N ASP A 112 3.81 20.80 -10.90
CA ASP A 112 3.87 21.55 -12.16
C ASP A 112 2.81 21.12 -13.20
N GLY A 113 2.45 19.83 -13.21
CA GLY A 113 1.51 19.24 -14.15
C GLY A 113 0.12 18.94 -13.59
N GLY A 114 -0.07 19.04 -12.28
CA GLY A 114 -1.30 18.65 -11.60
C GLY A 114 -1.52 17.13 -11.62
N VAL A 115 -2.77 16.72 -11.77
CA VAL A 115 -3.18 15.31 -11.74
C VAL A 115 -2.75 14.59 -13.01
N VAL A 116 -2.07 13.45 -12.85
CA VAL A 116 -1.69 12.57 -13.96
C VAL A 116 -2.88 11.68 -14.30
N ARG A 117 -3.40 11.80 -15.52
CA ARG A 117 -4.47 10.91 -16.00
C ARG A 117 -3.87 9.57 -16.41
N ARG A 118 -4.52 8.48 -16.02
CA ARG A 118 -4.28 7.17 -16.63
C ARG A 118 -4.61 7.29 -18.14
N PRO A 119 -3.74 6.77 -19.04
CA PRO A 119 -4.06 6.69 -20.46
C PRO A 119 -5.30 5.82 -20.73
#